data_AF-A0A659R2N4-F1
#
_entry.id   AF-A0A659R2N4-F1
#
_cell.length_a   1.000
_cell.length_b   1.000
_cell.length_c   1.000
_cell.angle_alpha   90.00
_cell.angle_beta   90.00
_cell.angle_gamma   90.00
#
_symmetry.space_group_name_H-M   'P 1'
#
loop_
_entity.id
_entity.type
_entity.pdbx_description
1 polymer ?
#
loop_
_entity_poly.entity_id
_entity_poly.type
_entity_poly.pdbx_seq_one_letter_code
_entity_poly.pdbx_strand_id
1 'polypeptide(L)'
;MVAGLEERVEPLLFDAVMVSRTLKTPEDIRAVFVKAGLSAEEYDRMLTSQEVASMTEKQKRLFKEYGVTGTPTVFVKGRYRVENGAFQANSLEGFRDAYVAAVRGLLN
;
A
#
# COMPACT_ATOMS: atom_id res chain seq x y z
N MET A 1 -4.71 -8.34 7.91
CA MET A 1 -3.54 -7.56 8.37
C MET A 1 -2.70 -8.51 9.18
N VAL A 2 -1.43 -8.71 8.81
CA VAL A 2 -0.60 -9.77 9.42
C VAL A 2 0.00 -9.28 10.74
N ALA A 3 0.42 -8.01 10.80
CA ALA A 3 1.05 -7.41 12.00
C ALA A 3 0.17 -6.38 12.72
N GLY A 4 -0.81 -5.76 12.05
CA GLY A 4 -1.59 -4.67 12.66
C GLY A 4 -0.77 -3.41 12.92
N LEU A 5 0.33 -3.23 12.17
CA LEU A 5 1.30 -2.13 12.31
C LEU A 5 1.26 -1.17 11.12
N GLU A 6 0.35 -1.38 10.17
CA GLU A 6 0.29 -0.70 8.87
C GLU A 6 0.33 0.83 9.04
N GLU A 7 -0.52 1.40 9.89
CA GLU A 7 -0.60 2.85 10.15
C GLU A 7 0.69 3.43 10.77
N ARG A 8 1.47 2.61 11.49
CA ARG A 8 2.75 3.03 12.08
C ARG A 8 3.92 2.88 11.11
N VAL A 9 3.91 1.82 10.32
CA VAL A 9 5.00 1.47 9.39
C VAL A 9 4.92 2.29 8.11
N GLU A 10 3.73 2.56 7.59
CA GLU A 10 3.51 3.29 6.34
C GLU A 10 4.26 4.63 6.28
N PRO A 11 4.06 5.59 7.21
CA PRO A 11 4.77 6.88 7.15
C PRO A 11 6.29 6.72 7.29
N LEU A 12 6.76 5.73 8.07
CA LEU A 12 8.19 5.47 8.25
C LEU A 12 8.84 4.91 6.98
N LEU A 13 8.16 3.99 6.29
CA LEU A 13 8.64 3.46 5.00
C LEU A 13 8.63 4.55 3.92
N PHE A 14 7.57 5.37 3.84
CA PHE A 14 7.50 6.46 2.88
C PHE A 14 8.65 7.45 3.06
N ASP A 15 8.93 7.87 4.30
CA ASP A 15 10.08 8.74 4.59
C ASP A 15 11.40 8.08 4.18
N ALA A 16 11.64 6.84 4.64
CA ALA A 16 12.89 6.11 4.42
C ALA A 16 13.19 5.86 2.93
N VAL A 17 12.16 5.72 2.10
CA VAL A 17 12.30 5.51 0.65
C VAL A 17 12.38 6.82 -0.11
N MET A 18 11.42 7.73 0.11
CA MET A 18 11.19 8.88 -0.78
C MET A 18 11.89 10.16 -0.31
N VAL A 19 12.03 10.34 1.01
CA VAL A 19 12.53 11.59 1.62
C VAL A 19 13.99 11.44 2.03
N SER A 20 14.26 10.64 3.06
CA SER A 20 15.60 10.45 3.63
C SER A 20 16.44 9.47 2.80
N ARG A 21 15.79 8.63 1.98
CA ARG A 21 16.43 7.66 1.08
C ARG A 21 17.39 6.70 1.79
N THR A 22 17.14 6.41 3.06
CA THR A 22 17.97 5.51 3.88
C THR A 22 17.69 4.03 3.67
N LEU A 23 16.54 3.68 3.10
CA LEU A 23 16.17 2.28 2.88
C LEU A 23 16.91 1.71 1.65
N LYS A 24 17.96 0.92 1.88
CA LYS A 24 18.85 0.32 0.86
C LYS A 24 18.91 -1.19 0.90
N THR A 25 18.71 -1.81 2.05
CA THR A 25 18.82 -3.26 2.24
C THR A 25 17.58 -3.84 2.94
N PRO A 26 17.41 -5.18 2.93
CA PRO A 26 16.36 -5.84 3.73
C PRO A 26 16.45 -5.53 5.24
N GLU A 27 17.65 -5.34 5.77
CA GLU A 27 17.89 -4.98 7.18
C GLU A 27 17.32 -3.59 7.50
N ASP A 28 17.37 -2.64 6.56
CA ASP A 28 16.76 -1.32 6.74
C ASP A 28 15.23 -1.42 6.85
N ILE A 29 14.61 -2.31 6.06
CA ILE A 29 13.16 -2.59 6.16
C ILE A 29 12.86 -3.13 7.57
N ARG A 30 13.62 -4.13 8.02
CA ARG A 30 13.48 -4.70 9.37
C ARG A 30 13.61 -3.64 10.46
N ALA A 31 14.58 -2.74 10.34
CA ALA A 31 14.77 -1.65 11.30
C ALA A 31 13.55 -0.72 11.39
N VAL A 32 12.84 -0.47 10.28
CA VAL A 32 11.58 0.29 10.29
C VAL A 32 10.49 -0.42 11.10
N PHE A 33 10.32 -1.73 10.94
CA PHE A 33 9.34 -2.50 11.72
C PHE A 33 9.70 -2.53 13.21
N VAL A 34 10.99 -2.64 13.54
CA VAL A 34 11.47 -2.56 14.94
C VAL A 34 11.18 -1.18 15.53
N LYS A 35 11.45 -0.11 14.78
CA LYS A 35 11.12 1.27 15.18
C LYS A 35 9.61 1.47 15.38
N ALA A 36 8.78 0.75 14.63
CA ALA A 36 7.32 0.75 14.76
C ALA A 36 6.80 -0.10 15.95
N GLY A 37 7.68 -0.83 16.64
CA GLY A 37 7.39 -1.58 17.86
C GLY A 37 7.24 -3.09 17.71
N LEU A 38 7.58 -3.67 16.55
CA LEU A 38 7.68 -5.13 16.39
C LEU A 38 9.03 -5.61 16.92
N SER A 39 9.10 -6.70 17.68
CA SER A 39 10.42 -7.25 18.01
C SER A 39 11.14 -7.76 16.76
N ALA A 40 12.47 -7.73 16.83
CA ALA A 40 13.37 -8.31 15.86
C ALA A 40 12.98 -9.77 15.53
N GLU A 41 12.76 -10.56 16.57
CA GLU A 41 12.42 -11.97 16.50
C GLU A 41 11.02 -12.19 15.91
N GLU A 42 10.04 -11.34 16.26
CA GLU A 42 8.71 -11.40 15.65
C GLU A 42 8.75 -11.09 14.17
N TYR A 43 9.49 -10.05 13.75
CA TYR A 43 9.66 -9.74 12.34
C TYR A 43 10.21 -10.93 11.56
N ASP A 44 11.29 -11.55 12.05
CA ASP A 44 11.94 -12.68 11.37
C ASP A 44 11.02 -13.91 11.28
N ARG A 45 10.25 -14.19 12.34
CA ARG A 45 9.21 -15.24 12.33
C ARG A 45 8.11 -14.95 11.33
N MET A 46 7.62 -13.71 11.27
CA MET A 46 6.54 -13.32 10.37
C MET A 46 6.99 -13.34 8.91
N LEU A 47 8.19 -12.85 8.62
CA LEU A 47 8.75 -12.79 7.27
C LEU A 47 8.83 -14.18 6.61
N THR A 48 9.07 -15.22 7.41
CA THR A 48 9.15 -16.61 6.95
C THR A 48 7.82 -17.37 7.05
N SER A 49 6.74 -16.70 7.47
CA SER A 49 5.44 -17.34 7.66
C SER A 49 4.70 -17.63 6.35
N GLN A 50 3.92 -18.71 6.35
CA GLN A 50 3.04 -19.06 5.22
C GLN A 50 1.99 -17.98 4.93
N GLU A 51 1.54 -17.25 5.95
CA GLU A 51 0.57 -16.16 5.80
C GLU A 51 1.17 -15.00 4.99
N VAL A 52 2.38 -14.54 5.33
CA VAL A 52 3.09 -13.49 4.57
C VAL A 52 3.39 -13.96 3.16
N ALA A 53 3.81 -15.21 2.98
CA ALA A 53 4.05 -15.79 1.65
C ALA A 53 2.76 -15.80 0.79
N SER A 54 1.64 -16.26 1.35
CA SER A 54 0.34 -16.30 0.66
C SER A 54 -0.17 -14.91 0.29
N MET A 55 -0.03 -13.94 1.20
CA MET A 55 -0.40 -12.55 0.95
C MET A 55 0.48 -11.90 -0.12
N THR A 56 1.77 -12.23 -0.16
CA THR A 56 2.71 -11.77 -1.20
C THR A 56 2.30 -12.31 -2.57
N GLU A 57 2.02 -13.60 -2.68
CA GLU A 57 1.57 -14.22 -3.93
C GLU A 57 0.19 -13.72 -4.37
N LYS A 58 -0.72 -13.45 -3.43
CA LYS A 58 -2.00 -12.81 -3.72
C LYS A 58 -1.79 -11.42 -4.34
N GLN A 59 -0.92 -10.59 -3.77
CA GLN A 59 -0.61 -9.27 -4.31
C GLN A 59 -0.02 -9.35 -5.73
N LYS A 60 0.97 -10.23 -5.97
CA LYS A 60 1.56 -10.45 -7.30
C LYS A 60 0.52 -10.92 -8.33
N ARG A 61 -0.35 -11.86 -7.95
CA ARG A 61 -1.41 -12.38 -8.82
C ARG A 61 -2.39 -11.26 -9.19
N LEU A 62 -2.90 -10.51 -8.21
CA LEU A 62 -3.84 -9.42 -8.47
C LEU A 62 -3.23 -8.32 -9.34
N PHE A 63 -1.95 -7.99 -9.16
CA PHE A 63 -1.28 -7.00 -10.02
C PHE A 63 -1.31 -7.42 -11.50
N LYS A 64 -1.08 -8.71 -11.80
CA LYS A 64 -1.14 -9.26 -13.15
C LYS A 64 -2.58 -9.38 -13.67
N GLU A 65 -3.48 -9.93 -12.87
CA GLU A 65 -4.88 -10.18 -13.22
C GLU A 65 -5.61 -8.88 -13.58
N TYR A 66 -5.35 -7.81 -12.83
CA TYR A 66 -5.96 -6.50 -13.05
C TYR A 66 -5.18 -5.63 -14.05
N GLY A 67 -4.12 -6.15 -14.66
CA GLY A 67 -3.33 -5.43 -15.66
C GLY A 67 -2.76 -4.11 -15.14
N VAL A 68 -2.33 -4.06 -13.89
CA VAL A 68 -1.79 -2.84 -13.28
C VAL A 68 -0.43 -2.54 -13.90
N THR A 69 -0.25 -1.33 -14.42
CA THR A 69 1.02 -0.89 -15.04
C THR A 69 1.68 0.27 -14.30
N GLY A 70 1.00 0.84 -13.31
CA GLY A 70 1.49 1.96 -12.52
C GLY A 70 0.67 2.20 -11.26
N THR A 71 1.24 2.98 -10.34
CA THR A 71 0.62 3.35 -9.07
C THR A 71 0.52 4.88 -8.94
N PRO A 72 -0.50 5.42 -8.24
CA PRO A 72 -1.60 4.70 -7.59
C PRO A 72 -2.66 4.22 -8.58
N THR A 73 -3.20 3.02 -8.37
CA THR A 73 -4.36 2.46 -9.11
C THR A 73 -5.33 1.85 -8.10
N VAL A 74 -6.62 2.19 -8.22
CA VAL A 74 -7.68 1.70 -7.33
C VAL A 74 -8.74 0.94 -8.12
N PHE A 75 -9.12 -0.23 -7.63
CA PHE A 75 -10.26 -1.00 -8.13
C PHE A 75 -11.38 -1.04 -7.09
N VAL A 76 -12.61 -0.76 -7.51
CA VAL A 76 -13.80 -0.85 -6.66
C VAL A 76 -14.55 -2.14 -6.97
N LYS A 77 -14.87 -2.92 -5.93
CA LYS A 77 -15.54 -4.23 -6.00
C LYS A 77 -14.88 -5.24 -6.97
N GLY A 78 -13.58 -5.07 -7.25
CA GLY A 78 -12.86 -5.88 -8.24
C GLY A 78 -13.37 -5.76 -9.67
N ARG A 79 -14.18 -4.74 -9.98
CA ARG A 79 -14.87 -4.58 -11.26
C ARG A 79 -14.52 -3.28 -11.97
N TYR A 80 -14.44 -2.19 -11.21
CA TYR A 80 -14.28 -0.86 -11.78
C TYR A 80 -12.88 -0.34 -11.48
N ARG A 81 -12.11 -0.03 -12.52
CA ARG A 81 -10.86 0.72 -12.40
C ARG A 81 -11.19 2.21 -12.30
N VAL A 82 -10.62 2.89 -11.30
CA VAL A 82 -10.74 4.34 -11.20
C VAL A 82 -9.72 5.00 -12.12
N GLU A 83 -10.20 5.74 -13.12
CA GLU A 83 -9.34 6.48 -14.05
C GLU A 83 -8.96 7.84 -13.45
N ASN A 84 -7.84 7.88 -12.72
CA ASN A 84 -7.40 9.07 -11.98
C ASN A 84 -7.27 10.33 -12.88
N GLY A 85 -6.91 10.17 -14.15
CA GLY A 85 -6.78 11.28 -15.10
C GLY A 85 -8.11 11.88 -15.58
N ALA A 86 -9.25 11.24 -15.27
CA ALA A 86 -10.57 11.74 -15.62
C ALA A 86 -11.05 12.86 -14.68
N PHE A 87 -10.47 12.99 -13.48
CA PHE A 87 -10.85 14.01 -12.52
C PHE A 87 -10.22 15.36 -12.88
N GLN A 88 -11.02 16.24 -13.49
CA GLN A 88 -10.65 17.63 -13.70
C GLN A 88 -10.92 18.41 -12.41
N ALA A 89 -9.87 18.93 -11.77
CA ALA A 89 -10.01 19.75 -10.57
C ALA A 89 -8.94 20.84 -10.52
N ASN A 90 -9.37 22.05 -10.16
CA ASN A 90 -8.49 23.22 -10.01
C ASN A 90 -7.93 23.35 -8.58
N SER A 91 -8.25 22.41 -7.69
CA SER A 91 -7.79 22.37 -6.31
C SER A 91 -7.69 20.93 -5.81
N LEU A 92 -6.88 20.73 -4.76
CA LEU A 92 -6.76 19.45 -4.08
C LEU A 92 -8.09 18.98 -3.49
N GLU A 93 -8.85 19.89 -2.88
CA GLU A 93 -10.15 19.58 -2.29
C GLU A 93 -11.17 19.15 -3.36
N GLY A 94 -11.22 19.87 -4.49
CA GLY A 94 -12.09 19.50 -5.61
C GLY A 94 -11.74 18.12 -6.18
N PHE A 95 -10.45 17.82 -6.30
CA PHE A 95 -10.00 16.48 -6.72
C PHE A 95 -10.46 15.42 -5.72
N ARG A 96 -10.20 15.63 -4.42
CA ARG A 96 -10.56 14.70 -3.36
C ARG A 96 -12.06 14.40 -3.37
N ASP A 97 -12.88 15.44 -3.43
CA ASP A 97 -14.32 15.30 -3.33
C ASP A 97 -14.90 14.57 -4.56
N ALA A 98 -14.40 14.89 -5.76
CA ALA A 98 -14.77 14.18 -6.99
C ALA A 98 -14.34 12.70 -6.96
N TYR A 99 -13.12 12.42 -6.48
CA TYR A 99 -12.59 11.07 -6.34
C TYR A 99 -13.44 10.23 -5.38
N VAL A 100 -13.71 10.77 -4.19
CA VAL A 100 -14.52 10.10 -3.16
C VAL A 100 -15.95 9.87 -3.66
N ALA A 101 -16.55 10.84 -4.35
CA ALA A 101 -17.87 10.69 -4.94
C ALA A 101 -17.91 9.56 -5.98
N ALA A 102 -16.93 9.48 -6.87
CA ALA A 102 -16.83 8.40 -7.86
C ALA A 102 -16.68 7.03 -7.19
N VAL A 103 -15.77 6.88 -6.22
CA VAL A 103 -15.60 5.62 -5.49
C VAL A 103 -16.89 5.22 -4.77
N ARG A 104 -17.57 6.15 -4.08
CA ARG A 104 -18.86 5.88 -3.42
C ARG A 104 -19.95 5.47 -4.41
N GLY A 105 -20.02 6.10 -5.57
CA GLY A 105 -20.96 5.74 -6.63
C GLY A 105 -20.77 4.29 -7.13
N LEU A 106 -19.53 3.82 -7.18
CA LEU A 106 -19.16 2.46 -7.61
C LEU A 106 -19.28 1.42 -6.47
N LEU A 107 -19.41 1.86 -5.22
CA LEU A 107 -19.63 1.00 -4.06
C LEU A 107 -21.09 0.61 -3.86
N ASN A 108 -22.03 1.34 -4.44
CA ASN A 108 -23.44 0.92 -4.52
C ASN A 108 -23.62 -0.18 -5.57
#